data_AF-A0AAJ0UH93-F1
#
_entry.id   AF-A0AAJ0UH93-F1
#
_cell.length_a   1.000
_cell.length_b   1.000
_cell.length_c   1.000
_cell.angle_alpha   90.00
_cell.angle_beta   90.00
_cell.angle_gamma   90.00
#
_symmetry.space_group_name_H-M   'P 1'
#
loop_
_entity.id
_entity.type
_entity.pdbx_description
1 polymer ?
#
loop_
_entity_poly.entity_id
_entity_poly.type
_entity_poly.pdbx_seq_one_letter_code
_entity_poly.pdbx_strand_id
1 'polypeptide(L)'
;MSRRKAMANQKPSQQQHPDALVRDDERLDERLNEGLDGRLHADVLDEYGFFKDPDLWTRDLALRLAAEMDIGELSETHWLVIDQVRSDYLDSGMLPVQPTLCHELQLDPDCILRLFGGPIDVWRLAGLPNPGEEARTYMENQEAPEGQGTPQVPR
;
A
#
# COMPACT_ATOMS: atom_id res chain seq x y z
N MET A 1 -61.49 32.65 -40.08
CA MET A 1 -61.79 33.81 -39.20
C MET A 1 -61.29 33.49 -37.81
N SER A 2 -60.56 34.44 -37.20
CA SER A 2 -60.58 34.86 -35.78
C SER A 2 -60.88 33.85 -34.67
N ARG A 3 -60.30 33.88 -33.48
CA ARG A 3 -59.26 34.66 -32.77
C ARG A 3 -59.42 34.22 -31.31
N ARG A 4 -58.31 34.10 -30.58
CA ARG A 4 -58.12 34.32 -29.11
C ARG A 4 -58.78 33.29 -28.17
N LYS A 5 -58.11 32.67 -27.19
CA LYS A 5 -57.20 33.06 -26.06
C LYS A 5 -57.98 33.07 -24.73
N ALA A 6 -57.31 32.55 -23.68
CA ALA A 6 -57.56 32.71 -22.23
C ALA A 6 -58.65 31.82 -21.61
N MET A 7 -58.57 31.34 -20.37
CA MET A 7 -57.54 31.05 -19.36
C MET A 7 -58.30 30.53 -18.12
N ALA A 8 -57.62 29.75 -17.27
CA ALA A 8 -57.95 29.45 -15.86
C ALA A 8 -59.15 28.53 -15.60
N ASN A 9 -59.21 27.71 -14.54
CA ASN A 9 -58.32 27.11 -13.54
C ASN A 9 -59.26 26.28 -12.62
N GLN A 10 -58.73 25.28 -11.91
CA GLN A 10 -59.32 24.43 -10.84
C GLN A 10 -59.50 22.98 -11.27
N LYS A 11 -59.02 21.94 -10.58
CA LYS A 11 -58.06 21.74 -9.48
C LYS A 11 -57.79 20.21 -9.51
N PRO A 12 -56.57 19.71 -9.26
CA PRO A 12 -56.30 18.28 -9.37
C PRO A 12 -56.86 17.52 -8.15
N SER A 13 -57.61 16.45 -8.40
CA SER A 13 -57.99 15.49 -7.36
C SER A 13 -56.76 14.73 -6.90
N GLN A 14 -56.45 14.89 -5.62
CA GLN A 14 -55.50 14.07 -4.89
C GLN A 14 -56.10 12.70 -4.61
N GLN A 15 -55.27 11.65 -4.69
CA GLN A 15 -54.99 10.67 -3.63
C GLN A 15 -54.17 9.52 -4.24
N GLN A 16 -52.84 9.60 -4.12
CA GLN A 16 -52.02 8.94 -3.10
C GLN A 16 -51.79 7.45 -3.40
N HIS A 17 -50.72 7.16 -4.15
CA HIS A 17 -50.06 5.84 -4.20
C HIS A 17 -48.96 5.80 -3.13
N PRO A 18 -48.90 4.80 -2.24
CA PRO A 18 -47.77 4.63 -1.34
C PRO A 18 -46.59 3.94 -2.04
N ASP A 19 -45.44 4.60 -1.91
CA ASP A 19 -44.12 4.08 -1.55
C ASP A 19 -43.57 2.78 -2.18
N ALA A 20 -42.60 3.02 -3.06
CA ALA A 20 -41.20 2.62 -2.89
C ALA A 20 -40.87 1.13 -2.66
N LEU A 21 -40.46 0.46 -3.74
CA LEU A 21 -39.38 -0.54 -3.72
C LEU A 21 -38.62 -0.44 -5.05
N VAL A 22 -37.81 0.60 -5.22
CA VAL A 22 -36.69 0.57 -6.19
C VAL A 22 -35.47 0.14 -5.39
N ARG A 23 -34.89 -0.98 -5.80
CA ARG A 23 -33.79 -1.66 -5.14
C ARG A 23 -32.54 -0.81 -5.21
N ASP A 24 -32.07 -0.35 -4.05
CA ASP A 24 -30.73 0.14 -3.82
C ASP A 24 -29.73 -1.02 -3.89
N ASP A 25 -29.30 -1.41 -5.09
CA ASP A 25 -28.33 -2.51 -5.32
C ASP A 25 -27.09 -2.04 -6.08
N GLU A 26 -26.66 -0.78 -5.89
CA GLU A 26 -25.40 -0.27 -6.44
C GLU A 26 -24.62 0.61 -5.44
N ARG A 27 -24.88 0.45 -4.12
CA ARG A 27 -24.22 1.24 -3.07
C ARG A 27 -23.78 0.38 -1.87
N LEU A 28 -23.27 -0.82 -2.14
CA LEU A 28 -22.73 -1.70 -1.09
C LEU A 28 -21.28 -2.14 -1.31
N ASP A 29 -20.72 -1.95 -2.50
CA ASP A 29 -19.35 -2.40 -2.80
C ASP A 29 -18.24 -1.43 -2.35
N GLU A 30 -18.52 -0.13 -2.18
CA GLU A 30 -17.47 0.83 -1.75
C GLU A 30 -17.17 0.81 -0.23
N ARG A 31 -18.09 0.34 0.61
CA ARG A 31 -17.96 0.43 2.08
C ARG A 31 -17.32 -0.79 2.75
N LEU A 32 -17.05 -1.84 2.00
CA LEU A 32 -16.45 -3.08 2.53
C LEU A 32 -14.93 -3.13 2.33
N ASN A 33 -14.38 -2.35 1.40
CA ASN A 33 -12.95 -2.41 1.10
C ASN A 33 -12.10 -1.63 2.11
N GLU A 34 -12.60 -0.53 2.68
CA GLU A 34 -11.83 0.32 3.60
C GLU A 34 -11.66 -0.25 5.03
N GLY A 35 -12.36 -1.33 5.37
CA GLY A 35 -12.34 -1.92 6.72
C GLY A 35 -11.71 -3.31 6.81
N LEU A 36 -11.53 -3.99 5.68
CA LEU A 36 -10.94 -5.34 5.63
C LEU A 36 -9.42 -5.27 5.48
N ASP A 37 -8.91 -4.36 4.64
CA ASP A 37 -7.47 -4.17 4.44
C ASP A 37 -6.77 -3.81 5.76
N GLY A 38 -7.30 -2.87 6.54
CA GLY A 38 -6.72 -2.48 7.84
C GLY A 38 -6.77 -3.58 8.92
N ARG A 39 -7.77 -4.47 8.90
CA ARG A 39 -7.85 -5.61 9.83
C ARG A 39 -6.89 -6.72 9.44
N LEU A 40 -6.80 -7.03 8.14
CA LEU A 40 -5.82 -7.97 7.60
C LEU A 40 -4.39 -7.48 7.92
N HIS A 41 -4.13 -6.17 7.81
CA HIS A 41 -2.86 -5.57 8.20
C HIS A 41 -2.53 -5.80 9.67
N ALA A 42 -3.48 -5.54 10.58
CA ALA A 42 -3.26 -5.73 12.01
C ALA A 42 -3.07 -7.21 12.40
N ASP A 43 -3.56 -8.16 11.61
CA ASP A 43 -3.33 -9.59 11.84
C ASP A 43 -1.93 -10.02 11.38
N VAL A 44 -1.47 -9.51 10.22
CA VAL A 44 -0.20 -9.90 9.58
C VAL A 44 1.00 -9.10 10.11
N LEU A 45 0.82 -7.82 10.43
CA LEU A 45 1.88 -6.90 10.82
C LEU A 45 1.81 -6.50 12.30
N ASP A 46 2.97 -6.17 12.87
CA ASP A 46 3.10 -5.60 14.21
C ASP A 46 2.78 -4.09 14.24
N GLU A 47 2.88 -3.48 15.41
CA GLU A 47 2.62 -2.04 15.61
C GLU A 47 3.61 -1.12 14.87
N TYR A 48 4.74 -1.66 14.42
CA TYR A 48 5.76 -0.96 13.65
C TYR A 48 5.70 -1.33 12.15
N GLY A 49 4.70 -2.07 11.70
CA GLY A 49 4.53 -2.45 10.29
C GLY A 49 5.47 -3.56 9.81
N PHE A 50 6.06 -4.36 10.70
CA PHE A 50 6.84 -5.55 10.33
C PHE A 50 5.99 -6.82 10.36
N PHE A 51 6.35 -7.84 9.58
CA PHE A 51 5.61 -9.10 9.56
C PHE A 51 5.73 -9.83 10.90
N LYS A 52 4.61 -10.28 11.46
CA LYS A 52 4.66 -11.13 12.66
C LYS A 52 5.15 -12.54 12.35
N ASP A 53 4.82 -13.02 11.17
CA ASP A 53 5.21 -14.33 10.66
C ASP A 53 5.72 -14.18 9.22
N PRO A 54 7.01 -14.44 8.95
CA PRO A 54 7.57 -14.36 7.61
C PRO A 54 6.89 -15.28 6.60
N ASP A 55 6.27 -16.39 7.03
CA ASP A 55 5.62 -17.36 6.13
C ASP A 55 4.33 -16.81 5.50
N LEU A 56 3.77 -15.75 6.08
CA LEU A 56 2.60 -15.05 5.52
C LEU A 56 2.95 -14.15 4.34
N TRP A 57 4.25 -13.90 4.10
CA TRP A 57 4.69 -13.01 3.04
C TRP A 57 4.33 -13.55 1.65
N THR A 58 3.85 -12.65 0.79
CA THR A 58 3.63 -12.91 -0.62
C THR A 58 4.01 -11.68 -1.44
N ARG A 59 4.29 -11.86 -2.73
CA ARG A 59 4.54 -10.73 -3.64
C ARG A 59 3.36 -9.77 -3.73
N ASP A 60 2.12 -10.24 -3.59
CA ASP A 60 0.92 -9.38 -3.57
C ASP A 60 0.92 -8.46 -2.35
N LEU A 61 1.26 -8.99 -1.17
CA LEU A 61 1.40 -8.18 0.05
C LEU A 61 2.54 -7.16 -0.07
N ALA A 62 3.69 -7.57 -0.63
CA ALA A 62 4.79 -6.64 -0.87
C ALA A 62 4.39 -5.51 -1.83
N LEU A 63 3.61 -5.79 -2.87
CA LEU A 63 3.09 -4.77 -3.78
C LEU A 63 2.12 -3.79 -3.09
N ARG A 64 1.23 -4.30 -2.22
CA ARG A 64 0.33 -3.43 -1.42
C ARG A 64 1.11 -2.53 -0.48
N LEU A 65 2.08 -3.09 0.24
CA LEU A 65 2.97 -2.34 1.13
C LEU A 65 3.74 -1.26 0.39
N ALA A 66 4.30 -1.57 -0.78
CA ALA A 66 5.03 -0.59 -1.58
C ALA A 66 4.15 0.61 -2.00
N ALA A 67 2.86 0.37 -2.23
CA ALA A 67 1.89 1.44 -2.52
C ALA A 67 1.57 2.29 -1.28
N GLU A 68 1.48 1.68 -0.09
CA GLU A 68 1.24 2.39 1.19
C GLU A 68 2.46 3.20 1.64
N MET A 69 3.67 2.75 1.28
CA MET A 69 4.94 3.37 1.64
C MET A 69 5.41 4.42 0.63
N ASP A 70 4.58 4.77 -0.36
CA ASP A 70 4.93 5.71 -1.44
C ASP A 70 6.20 5.33 -2.25
N ILE A 71 6.58 4.04 -2.27
CA ILE A 71 7.73 3.52 -3.04
C ILE A 71 7.36 3.38 -4.53
N GLY A 72 6.10 3.08 -4.82
CA GLY A 72 5.58 2.94 -6.17
C GLY A 72 5.70 1.52 -6.74
N GLU A 73 5.92 1.41 -8.06
CA GLU A 73 5.96 0.12 -8.76
C GLU A 73 7.29 -0.61 -8.49
N LEU A 74 7.21 -1.84 -7.95
CA LEU A 74 8.38 -2.69 -7.73
C LEU A 74 8.89 -3.29 -9.05
N SER A 75 9.95 -2.69 -9.60
CA SER A 75 10.65 -3.19 -10.79
C SER A 75 11.43 -4.50 -10.53
N GLU A 76 11.96 -5.12 -11.59
CA GLU A 76 12.83 -6.32 -11.47
C GLU A 76 14.01 -6.10 -10.52
N THR A 77 14.61 -4.91 -10.53
CA THR A 77 15.70 -4.56 -9.61
C THR A 77 15.24 -4.51 -8.16
N HIS A 78 14.02 -4.02 -7.88
CA HIS A 78 13.46 -4.06 -6.53
C HIS A 78 13.30 -5.50 -6.06
N TRP A 79 12.74 -6.37 -6.91
CA TRP A 79 12.56 -7.78 -6.57
C TRP A 79 13.87 -8.50 -6.31
N LEU A 80 14.92 -8.22 -7.09
CA LEU A 80 16.24 -8.79 -6.87
C LEU A 80 16.78 -8.48 -5.46
N VAL A 81 16.64 -7.24 -5.01
CA VAL A 81 17.07 -6.83 -3.68
C VAL A 81 16.17 -7.41 -2.59
N ILE A 82 14.85 -7.36 -2.75
CA ILE A 82 13.87 -7.91 -1.81
C ILE A 82 14.13 -9.41 -1.58
N ASP A 83 14.30 -10.18 -2.66
CA ASP A 83 14.53 -11.61 -2.60
C ASP A 83 15.87 -11.92 -1.91
N GLN A 84 16.92 -11.14 -2.19
CA GLN A 84 18.24 -11.32 -1.55
C GLN A 84 18.19 -11.03 -0.04
N VAL A 85 17.62 -9.89 0.36
CA VAL A 85 17.47 -9.51 1.79
C VAL A 85 16.66 -10.56 2.53
N ARG A 86 15.57 -11.05 1.92
CA ARG A 86 14.74 -12.10 2.49
C ARG A 86 15.52 -13.41 2.64
N SER A 87 16.27 -13.84 1.63
CA SER A 87 17.08 -15.07 1.70
C SER A 87 18.14 -14.99 2.78
N ASP A 88 18.91 -13.90 2.83
CA ASP A 88 20.00 -13.73 3.80
C ASP A 88 19.51 -13.84 5.25
N TYR A 89 18.33 -13.27 5.52
CA TYR A 89 17.71 -13.37 6.82
C TYR A 89 17.18 -14.78 7.12
N LEU A 90 16.45 -15.40 6.19
CA LEU A 90 15.88 -16.73 6.43
C LEU A 90 16.96 -17.82 6.55
N ASP A 91 18.08 -17.66 5.85
CA ASP A 91 19.18 -18.61 5.86
C ASP A 91 20.10 -18.44 7.07
N SER A 92 20.40 -17.20 7.46
CA SER A 92 21.46 -16.89 8.44
C SER A 92 21.04 -15.98 9.60
N GLY A 93 19.84 -15.40 9.56
CA GLY A 93 19.36 -14.43 10.55
C GLY A 93 20.11 -13.10 10.54
N MET A 94 20.80 -12.78 9.45
CA MET A 94 21.67 -11.60 9.36
C MET A 94 20.90 -10.38 8.83
N LEU A 95 21.32 -9.19 9.28
CA LEU A 95 20.88 -7.92 8.72
C LEU A 95 21.69 -7.60 7.46
N PRO A 96 21.11 -6.95 6.43
CA PRO A 96 21.84 -6.60 5.23
C PRO A 96 22.92 -5.56 5.53
N VAL A 97 24.15 -5.87 5.14
CA VAL A 97 25.22 -4.87 5.05
C VAL A 97 25.05 -4.16 3.70
N GLN A 98 24.35 -3.02 3.70
CA GLN A 98 23.85 -2.41 2.46
C GLN A 98 24.89 -2.26 1.33
N PRO A 99 26.12 -1.74 1.57
CA PRO A 99 27.10 -1.59 0.49
C PRO A 99 27.58 -2.93 -0.08
N THR A 100 27.68 -3.96 0.77
CA THR A 100 28.05 -5.32 0.35
C THR A 100 26.94 -5.93 -0.50
N LEU A 101 25.70 -5.84 -0.01
CA LEU A 101 24.51 -6.31 -0.74
C LEU A 101 24.39 -5.66 -2.12
N CYS A 102 24.48 -4.33 -2.19
CA CYS A 102 24.41 -3.62 -3.47
C CYS A 102 25.54 -4.04 -4.42
N HIS A 103 26.77 -4.21 -3.91
CA HIS A 103 27.91 -4.64 -4.71
C HIS A 103 27.74 -6.08 -5.25
N GLU A 104 27.26 -7.01 -4.43
CA GLU A 104 26.98 -8.40 -4.83
C GLU A 104 25.93 -8.48 -5.94
N LEU A 105 24.93 -7.59 -5.90
CA LEU A 105 23.89 -7.46 -6.91
C LEU A 105 24.29 -6.59 -8.12
N GLN A 106 25.55 -6.11 -8.17
CA GLN A 106 26.06 -5.23 -9.23
C GLN A 106 25.27 -3.91 -9.38
N LEU A 107 24.80 -3.36 -8.26
CA LEU A 107 24.08 -2.09 -8.16
C LEU A 107 24.97 -1.00 -7.56
N ASP A 108 24.50 0.24 -7.64
CA ASP A 108 25.16 1.38 -6.99
C ASP A 108 25.25 1.20 -5.46
N PRO A 109 26.30 1.69 -4.77
CA PRO A 109 26.48 1.49 -3.32
C PRO A 109 25.35 2.01 -2.43
N ASP A 110 24.53 2.94 -2.94
CA ASP A 110 23.36 3.52 -2.30
C ASP A 110 22.03 2.94 -2.83
N CYS A 111 22.06 1.73 -3.42
CA CYS A 111 20.90 1.11 -4.07
C CYS A 111 19.67 1.01 -3.15
N ILE A 112 19.85 0.67 -1.87
CA ILE A 112 18.74 0.55 -0.91
C ILE A 112 18.02 1.89 -0.74
N LEU A 113 18.77 2.96 -0.46
CA LEU A 113 18.22 4.30 -0.29
C LEU A 113 17.50 4.78 -1.55
N ARG A 114 18.10 4.55 -2.73
CA ARG A 114 17.53 4.98 -4.02
C ARG A 114 16.26 4.24 -4.41
N LEU A 115 16.21 2.93 -4.17
CA LEU A 115 15.11 2.07 -4.58
C LEU A 115 13.96 2.08 -3.57
N PHE A 116 14.26 2.13 -2.27
CA PHE A 116 13.27 1.88 -1.23
C PHE A 116 13.05 3.03 -0.25
N GLY A 117 13.92 4.05 -0.24
CA GLY A 117 13.88 5.09 0.81
C GLY A 117 14.74 4.75 2.04
N GLY A 118 15.09 3.47 2.23
CA GLY A 118 16.06 3.04 3.22
C GLY A 118 15.93 1.58 3.67
N PRO A 119 16.75 1.14 4.64
CA PRO A 119 16.84 -0.25 5.09
C PRO A 119 15.57 -0.81 5.76
N ILE A 120 14.79 -0.01 6.48
CA ILE A 120 13.53 -0.43 7.11
C ILE A 120 12.51 -0.77 6.05
N ASP A 121 12.44 0.06 5.02
CA ASP A 121 11.44 -0.09 3.98
C ASP A 121 11.67 -1.35 3.16
N VAL A 122 12.91 -1.62 2.74
CA VAL A 122 13.24 -2.90 2.09
C VAL A 122 13.03 -4.09 3.05
N TRP A 123 13.28 -3.94 4.34
CA TRP A 123 13.08 -5.00 5.34
C TRP A 123 11.61 -5.36 5.51
N ARG A 124 10.72 -4.36 5.55
CA ARG A 124 9.26 -4.57 5.57
C ARG A 124 8.77 -5.22 4.28
N LEU A 125 9.23 -4.73 3.12
CA LEU A 125 8.88 -5.30 1.81
C LEU A 125 9.38 -6.73 1.63
N ALA A 126 10.51 -7.09 2.25
CA ALA A 126 11.05 -8.45 2.31
C ALA A 126 10.26 -9.40 3.22
N GLY A 127 9.23 -8.91 3.90
CA GLY A 127 8.36 -9.76 4.71
C GLY A 127 9.00 -10.21 6.01
N LEU A 128 9.93 -9.41 6.53
CA LEU A 128 10.76 -9.80 7.65
C LEU A 128 10.18 -9.29 8.98
N PRO A 129 10.45 -10.02 10.08
CA PRO A 129 9.92 -9.63 11.38
C PRO A 129 10.72 -8.48 11.95
N ASN A 130 10.20 -7.88 13.01
CA ASN A 130 10.86 -6.78 13.69
C ASN A 130 12.31 -7.15 14.05
N PRO A 131 13.32 -6.39 13.57
CA PRO A 131 14.72 -6.75 13.77
C PRO A 131 15.20 -6.54 15.22
N GLY A 132 14.34 -6.01 16.10
CA GLY A 132 14.65 -5.63 17.47
C GLY A 132 14.95 -4.14 17.59
N GLU A 133 14.78 -3.59 18.80
CA GLU A 133 14.89 -2.15 19.06
C GLU A 133 16.25 -1.57 18.66
N GLU A 134 17.35 -2.24 19.01
CA GLU A 134 18.70 -1.77 18.70
C GLU A 134 18.95 -1.74 17.18
N ALA A 135 18.61 -2.82 16.49
CA ALA A 135 18.78 -2.93 15.04
C ALA A 135 17.88 -1.96 14.27
N ARG A 136 16.62 -1.82 14.69
CA ARG A 136 15.68 -0.86 14.12
C ARG A 136 16.22 0.56 14.26
N THR A 137 16.65 0.95 15.46
CA THR A 137 17.24 2.29 15.71
C THR A 137 18.46 2.54 14.82
N TYR A 138 19.30 1.53 14.60
CA TYR A 138 20.44 1.66 13.68
C TYR A 138 19.99 1.88 12.22
N MET A 139 18.96 1.16 11.77
CA MET A 139 18.38 1.30 10.44
C MET A 139 17.68 2.66 10.26
N GLU A 140 16.95 3.15 11.25
CA GLU A 140 16.24 4.45 11.21
C GLU A 140 17.19 5.61 10.89
N ASN A 141 18.44 5.56 11.37
CA ASN A 141 19.46 6.58 11.09
C ASN A 141 19.98 6.56 9.64
N GLN A 142 19.54 5.61 8.82
CA GLN A 142 19.93 5.44 7.42
C GLN A 142 18.77 5.66 6.44
N GLU A 143 17.58 5.98 6.94
CA GLU A 143 16.40 6.32 6.13
C GLU A 143 16.54 7.70 5.48
N ALA A 144 15.87 7.89 4.34
CA ALA A 144 15.68 9.20 3.77
C ALA A 144 14.85 10.08 4.71
N PRO A 145 15.14 11.39 4.82
CA PRO A 145 14.30 12.30 5.58
C PRO A 145 12.91 12.39 4.96
N GLU A 146 11.87 12.23 5.78
CA GLU A 146 10.47 12.26 5.36
C GLU A 146 10.16 13.51 4.50
N GLY A 147 9.58 13.30 3.30
CA GLY A 147 9.18 14.38 2.39
C GLY A 147 10.10 14.61 1.17
N GLN A 148 11.15 13.81 1.00
CA GLN A 148 11.88 13.72 -0.28
C GLN A 148 11.46 12.43 -0.97
N GLY A 149 10.45 12.52 -1.84
CA GLY A 149 9.99 11.36 -2.64
C GLY A 149 11.17 10.66 -3.31
N THR A 150 11.13 9.34 -3.37
CA THR A 150 12.16 8.53 -4.00
C THR A 150 12.40 9.06 -5.43
N PRO A 151 13.67 9.25 -5.85
CA PRO A 151 13.95 9.57 -7.24
C PRO A 151 13.40 8.44 -8.10
N GLN A 152 12.28 8.67 -8.79
CA GLN A 152 11.72 7.69 -9.70
C GLN A 152 12.78 7.30 -10.72
N VAL A 153 13.20 6.04 -10.69
CA VAL A 153 14.20 5.52 -11.62
C VAL A 153 13.57 5.58 -13.02
N PRO A 154 14.17 6.31 -13.97
CA PRO A 154 13.67 6.31 -15.34
C PRO A 154 13.78 4.89 -15.91
N ARG A 155 12.68 4.42 -16.53
CA ARG A 155 12.60 3.13 -17.24
C ARG A 155 13.67 2.98 -18.32
#